data_AF-A0A522VLC2-F1
#
_entry.id   AF-A0A522VLC2-F1
#
_cell.length_a   1.000
_cell.length_b   1.000
_cell.length_c   1.000
_cell.angle_alpha   90.00
_cell.angle_beta   90.00
_cell.angle_gamma   90.00
#
_symmetry.space_group_name_H-M   'P 1'
#
loop_
_entity.id
_entity.type
_entity.pdbx_description
1 polymer ?
#
loop_
_entity_poly.entity_id
_entity_poly.type
_entity_poly.pdbx_seq_one_letter_code
_entity_poly.pdbx_strand_id
1 'polypeptide(L)'
;MSRVATLASNTTLLSQLLTSQKKLNDLNTQVNTEKKSQNYAGLAQDSFRLVSLENLHDLNTRFASTNKTQLTKMEIMNNSLESVMQTISTFRSELGDFLSKGPTDADALSLIQQLAWTHLSEIQSFMNEKMDGNYIFSGGKTNTKPIDLSWGSLSEFQATYKQPTVSANTGVLTFDTVAETITSGVAGSFSGYAAGDTITITGTPTNNGTYTIASIDSTNSVLTVTTPLLGVNEAPATGVTIQPQR
;
A
#
# COMPACT_ATOMS: atom_id res chain seq x y z
N MET A 1 61.20 -23.20 78.71
CA MET A 1 59.92 -22.47 78.48
C MET A 1 59.82 -21.77 77.11
N SER A 2 60.77 -21.90 76.17
CA SER A 2 60.72 -21.16 74.88
C SER A 2 59.91 -21.80 73.74
N ARG A 3 59.60 -23.11 73.80
CA ARG A 3 58.93 -23.84 72.71
C ARG A 3 57.45 -23.47 72.47
N VAL A 4 56.72 -23.08 73.53
CA VAL A 4 55.32 -22.65 73.43
C VAL A 4 55.21 -21.25 72.83
N ALA A 5 56.17 -20.36 73.12
CA ALA A 5 56.25 -19.03 72.52
C ALA A 5 56.59 -19.08 71.02
N THR A 6 57.40 -20.05 70.57
CA THR A 6 57.72 -20.23 69.14
C THR A 6 56.54 -20.76 68.34
N LEU A 7 55.75 -21.69 68.91
CA LEU A 7 54.55 -22.23 68.26
C LEU A 7 53.46 -21.15 68.13
N ALA A 8 53.19 -20.38 69.19
CA ALA A 8 52.24 -19.28 69.16
C ALA A 8 52.63 -18.17 68.15
N SER A 9 53.93 -17.92 68.01
CA SER A 9 54.45 -16.97 67.02
C SER A 9 54.30 -17.50 65.58
N ASN A 10 54.52 -18.81 65.37
CA ASN A 10 54.34 -19.46 64.07
C ASN A 10 52.86 -19.52 63.65
N THR A 11 51.95 -19.85 64.56
CA THR A 11 50.49 -19.80 64.29
C THR A 11 50.02 -18.39 63.97
N THR A 12 50.59 -17.37 64.61
CA THR A 12 50.30 -15.96 64.30
C THR A 12 50.80 -15.60 62.90
N LEU A 13 52.04 -15.96 62.54
CA LEU A 13 52.60 -15.72 61.21
C LEU A 13 51.77 -16.43 60.11
N LEU A 14 51.37 -17.67 60.35
CA LEU A 14 50.52 -18.44 59.43
C LEU A 14 49.16 -17.76 59.24
N SER A 15 48.53 -17.27 60.32
CA SER A 15 47.26 -16.54 60.25
C SER A 15 47.37 -15.22 59.48
N GLN A 16 48.48 -14.50 59.62
CA GLN A 16 48.78 -13.28 58.87
C GLN A 16 49.01 -13.59 57.39
N LEU A 17 49.73 -14.66 57.06
CA LEU A 17 49.93 -15.14 55.68
C LEU A 17 48.62 -15.51 55.00
N LEU A 18 47.76 -16.28 55.68
CA LEU A 18 46.44 -16.66 55.16
C LEU A 18 45.55 -15.43 54.94
N THR A 19 45.61 -14.45 55.84
CA THR A 19 44.88 -13.17 55.68
C THR A 19 45.41 -12.37 54.48
N SER A 20 46.73 -12.33 54.29
CA SER A 20 47.36 -11.66 53.14
C SER A 20 47.00 -12.34 51.82
N GLN A 21 47.01 -13.68 51.78
CA GLN A 21 46.61 -14.46 50.61
C GLN A 21 45.13 -14.24 50.26
N LYS A 22 44.24 -14.20 51.25
CA LYS A 22 42.82 -13.85 51.04
C LYS A 22 42.66 -12.45 50.45
N LYS A 23 43.36 -11.46 51.04
CA LYS A 23 43.33 -10.07 50.55
C LYS A 23 43.86 -9.95 49.11
N LEU A 24 44.93 -10.66 48.76
CA LEU A 24 45.44 -10.72 47.39
C LEU A 24 44.43 -11.32 46.42
N ASN A 25 43.72 -12.37 46.81
CA ASN A 25 42.68 -12.98 45.99
C ASN A 25 41.49 -12.03 45.78
N ASP A 26 41.03 -11.39 46.85
CA ASP A 26 39.94 -10.41 46.80
C ASP A 26 40.32 -9.21 45.91
N LEU A 27 41.55 -8.70 46.04
CA LEU A 27 42.06 -7.62 45.19
C LEU A 27 42.19 -8.04 43.73
N ASN A 28 42.72 -9.24 43.45
CA ASN A 28 42.75 -9.78 42.08
C ASN A 28 41.33 -9.86 41.49
N THR A 29 40.34 -10.25 42.29
CA THR A 29 38.94 -10.30 41.87
C THR A 29 38.37 -8.90 41.60
N GLN A 30 38.67 -7.92 42.45
CA GLN A 30 38.24 -6.52 42.24
C GLN A 30 38.91 -5.90 41.02
N VAL A 31 40.19 -6.18 40.77
CA VAL A 31 40.91 -5.72 39.58
C VAL A 31 40.33 -6.35 38.32
N ASN A 32 40.09 -7.66 38.33
CA ASN A 32 39.56 -8.37 37.16
C ASN A 32 38.11 -7.99 36.80
N THR A 33 37.31 -7.58 37.78
CA THR A 33 35.91 -7.22 37.56
C THR A 33 35.63 -5.73 37.56
N GLU A 34 36.64 -4.92 37.94
CA GLU A 34 36.56 -3.48 38.15
C GLU A 34 35.47 -3.05 39.17
N LYS A 35 34.98 -4.00 39.97
CA LYS A 35 33.92 -3.78 40.97
C LYS A 35 34.48 -3.88 42.38
N LYS A 36 34.03 -2.98 43.27
CA LYS A 36 34.39 -2.98 44.70
C LYS A 36 33.91 -4.23 45.46
N SER A 37 32.81 -4.85 45.02
CA SER A 37 32.25 -6.07 45.59
C SER A 37 31.48 -6.85 44.52
N GLN A 38 31.50 -8.18 44.60
CA GLN A 38 30.70 -9.06 43.73
C GLN A 38 29.24 -9.20 44.16
N ASN A 39 28.96 -8.87 45.42
CA ASN A 39 27.64 -8.98 46.00
C ASN A 39 27.24 -7.68 46.70
N TYR A 40 25.94 -7.51 46.92
CA TYR A 40 25.41 -6.37 47.66
C TYR A 40 25.79 -6.42 49.16
N ALA A 41 26.19 -7.57 49.70
CA ALA A 41 26.62 -7.66 51.10
C ALA A 41 27.90 -6.83 51.35
N GLY A 42 28.83 -6.80 50.39
CA GLY A 42 30.03 -5.96 50.46
C GLY A 42 29.81 -4.47 50.20
N LEU A 43 28.56 -4.04 49.95
CA LEU A 43 28.16 -2.65 49.70
C LEU A 43 27.07 -2.16 50.65
N ALA A 44 26.84 -2.83 51.78
CA ALA A 44 25.63 -2.72 52.61
C ALA A 44 25.00 -1.32 52.78
N GLN A 45 25.78 -0.23 52.93
CA GLN A 45 25.25 1.14 53.00
C GLN A 45 24.71 1.68 51.66
N ASP A 46 25.34 1.31 50.55
CA ASP A 46 25.00 1.78 49.20
C ASP A 46 24.11 0.79 48.43
N SER A 47 23.92 -0.43 48.92
CA SER A 47 23.20 -1.50 48.21
C SER A 47 21.79 -1.10 47.78
N PHE A 48 21.04 -0.41 48.64
CA PHE A 48 19.70 0.08 48.30
C PHE A 48 19.74 1.10 47.16
N ARG A 49 20.72 2.01 47.18
CA ARG A 49 20.93 3.01 46.13
C ARG A 49 21.34 2.34 44.82
N LEU A 50 22.24 1.37 44.86
CA LEU A 50 22.69 0.62 43.69
C LEU A 50 21.53 -0.12 43.02
N VAL A 51 20.75 -0.88 43.78
CA VAL A 51 19.57 -1.60 43.25
C VAL A 51 18.56 -0.62 42.65
N SER A 52 18.32 0.51 43.30
CA SER A 52 17.44 1.54 42.73
C SER A 52 17.98 2.10 41.41
N LEU A 53 19.29 2.33 41.29
CA LEU A 53 19.92 2.81 40.06
C LEU A 53 19.90 1.74 38.96
N GLU A 54 20.10 0.48 39.29
CA GLU A 54 19.99 -0.64 38.35
C GLU A 54 18.56 -0.77 37.81
N ASN A 55 17.53 -0.68 38.66
CA ASN A 55 16.14 -0.65 38.22
C ASN A 55 15.84 0.55 37.31
N LEU A 56 16.36 1.75 37.64
CA LEU A 56 16.21 2.93 36.79
C LEU A 56 16.94 2.79 35.45
N HIS A 57 18.12 2.17 35.45
CA HIS A 57 18.89 1.85 34.26
C HIS A 57 18.12 0.87 33.37
N ASP A 58 17.57 -0.20 33.94
CA ASP A 58 16.77 -1.20 33.21
C ASP A 58 15.50 -0.59 32.62
N LEU A 59 14.84 0.31 33.35
CA LEU A 59 13.71 1.06 32.84
C LEU A 59 14.12 1.99 31.68
N ASN A 60 15.25 2.68 31.81
CA ASN A 60 15.77 3.56 30.76
C ASN A 60 16.19 2.79 29.50
N THR A 61 16.82 1.63 29.64
CA THR A 61 17.18 0.76 28.50
C THR A 61 15.94 0.24 27.76
N ARG A 62 14.88 -0.13 28.49
CA ARG A 62 13.58 -0.50 27.89
C ARG A 62 12.95 0.67 27.12
N PHE A 63 12.99 1.88 27.67
CA PHE A 63 12.53 3.08 26.96
C PHE A 63 13.35 3.35 25.69
N ALA A 64 14.68 3.27 25.77
CA ALA A 64 15.55 3.43 24.61
C ALA A 64 15.25 2.38 23.52
N SER A 65 15.03 1.12 23.89
CA SER A 65 14.65 0.07 22.96
C SER A 65 13.29 0.35 22.31
N THR A 66 12.31 0.80 23.09
CA THR A 66 10.96 1.15 22.60
C THR A 66 11.04 2.32 21.62
N ASN A 67 11.82 3.35 21.95
CA ASN A 67 12.04 4.50 21.08
C ASN A 67 12.68 4.08 19.75
N LYS A 68 13.63 3.14 19.78
CA LYS A 68 14.25 2.61 18.55
C LYS A 68 13.23 1.96 17.63
N THR A 69 12.34 1.12 18.16
CA THR A 69 11.26 0.51 17.38
C THR A 69 10.31 1.58 16.83
N GLN A 70 9.97 2.59 17.63
CA GLN A 70 9.11 3.68 17.20
C GLN A 70 9.76 4.53 16.09
N LEU A 71 11.07 4.78 16.17
CA LEU A 71 11.83 5.48 15.13
C LEU A 71 11.80 4.69 13.81
N THR A 72 12.12 3.39 13.85
CA THR A 72 12.02 2.54 12.66
C THR A 72 10.60 2.55 12.09
N LYS A 73 9.56 2.57 12.94
CA LYS A 73 8.17 2.68 12.47
C LYS A 73 7.93 4.01 11.76
N MET A 74 8.42 5.12 12.30
CA MET A 74 8.31 6.44 11.70
C MET A 74 9.08 6.55 10.38
N GLU A 75 10.26 5.92 10.28
CA GLU A 75 11.03 5.86 9.03
C GLU A 75 10.28 5.13 7.93
N ILE A 76 9.71 3.95 8.22
CA ILE A 76 8.88 3.23 7.24
C ILE A 76 7.64 4.07 6.88
N MET A 77 6.96 4.66 7.86
CA MET A 77 5.81 5.54 7.58
C MET A 77 6.19 6.70 6.65
N ASN A 78 7.33 7.35 6.90
CA ASN A 78 7.80 8.44 6.08
C ASN A 78 8.09 7.98 4.65
N ASN A 79 8.80 6.87 4.47
CA ASN A 79 9.13 6.33 3.15
C ASN A 79 7.87 5.91 2.36
N SER A 80 6.89 5.28 3.01
CA SER A 80 5.62 4.94 2.36
C SER A 80 4.85 6.21 1.96
N LEU A 81 4.86 7.27 2.79
CA LEU A 81 4.21 8.55 2.46
C LEU A 81 4.93 9.29 1.32
N GLU A 82 6.27 9.29 1.31
CA GLU A 82 7.06 9.83 0.19
C GLU A 82 6.75 9.09 -1.12
N SER A 83 6.65 7.76 -1.05
CA SER A 83 6.28 6.95 -2.21
C SER A 83 4.87 7.29 -2.72
N VAL A 84 3.89 7.46 -1.82
CA VAL A 84 2.54 7.93 -2.19
C VAL A 84 2.57 9.31 -2.84
N MET A 85 3.32 10.26 -2.27
CA MET A 85 3.45 11.60 -2.84
C MET A 85 4.07 11.55 -4.24
N GLN A 86 5.10 10.72 -4.44
CA GLN A 86 5.73 10.53 -5.73
C GLN A 86 4.76 9.90 -6.74
N THR A 87 4.03 8.85 -6.37
CA THR A 87 3.01 8.21 -7.23
C THR A 87 1.94 9.21 -7.66
N ILE A 88 1.44 10.05 -6.76
CA ILE A 88 0.45 11.10 -7.08
C ILE A 88 1.06 12.15 -8.03
N SER A 89 2.30 12.55 -7.80
CA SER A 89 3.00 13.52 -8.65
C SER A 89 3.25 12.98 -10.07
N THR A 90 3.68 11.72 -10.18
CA THR A 90 3.86 11.01 -11.44
C THR A 90 2.54 10.94 -12.21
N PHE A 91 1.47 10.45 -11.58
CA PHE A 91 0.16 10.37 -12.23
C PHE A 91 -0.36 11.74 -12.68
N ARG A 92 -0.13 12.79 -11.89
CA ARG A 92 -0.48 14.17 -12.29
C ARG A 92 0.26 14.61 -13.55
N SER A 93 1.54 14.26 -13.70
CA SER A 93 2.32 14.54 -14.91
C SER A 93 1.74 13.80 -16.12
N GLU A 94 1.50 12.51 -15.98
CA GLU A 94 0.90 11.66 -17.03
C GLU A 94 -0.48 12.16 -17.46
N LEU A 95 -1.28 12.63 -16.50
CA LEU A 95 -2.58 13.24 -16.79
C LEU A 95 -2.43 14.56 -17.56
N GLY A 96 -1.43 15.38 -17.22
CA GLY A 96 -1.10 16.59 -17.98
C GLY A 96 -0.72 16.28 -19.43
N ASP A 97 0.11 15.26 -19.63
CA ASP A 97 0.52 14.80 -20.96
C ASP A 97 -0.68 14.27 -21.76
N PHE A 98 -1.58 13.50 -21.14
CA PHE A 98 -2.82 13.05 -21.75
C PHE A 98 -3.71 14.22 -22.17
N LEU A 99 -3.93 15.21 -21.28
CA LEU A 99 -4.76 16.38 -21.58
C LEU A 99 -4.20 17.22 -22.73
N SER A 100 -2.88 17.26 -22.90
CA SER A 100 -2.23 17.98 -24.01
C SER A 100 -2.49 17.34 -25.39
N LYS A 101 -2.71 16.01 -25.43
CA LYS A 101 -3.03 15.25 -26.65
C LYS A 101 -4.51 15.32 -27.03
N GLY A 102 -5.36 15.64 -26.06
CA GLY A 102 -6.82 15.72 -26.21
C GLY A 102 -7.53 14.37 -26.02
N PRO A 103 -8.82 14.38 -25.62
CA PRO A 103 -9.55 13.18 -25.20
C PRO A 103 -10.01 12.27 -26.35
N THR A 104 -9.65 12.59 -27.60
CA THR A 104 -10.14 11.89 -28.79
C THR A 104 -9.32 10.67 -29.17
N ASP A 105 -8.15 10.49 -28.56
CA ASP A 105 -7.30 9.32 -28.76
C ASP A 105 -7.72 8.19 -27.79
N ALA A 106 -8.33 7.15 -28.35
CA ALA A 106 -8.83 6.01 -27.58
C ALA A 106 -7.71 5.20 -26.90
N ASP A 107 -6.54 5.09 -27.53
CA ASP A 107 -5.39 4.38 -26.97
C ASP A 107 -4.80 5.17 -25.79
N ALA A 108 -4.67 6.50 -25.96
CA ALA A 108 -4.23 7.38 -24.88
C ALA A 108 -5.20 7.37 -23.69
N LEU A 109 -6.52 7.30 -23.95
CA LEU A 109 -7.54 7.21 -22.91
C LEU A 109 -7.48 5.87 -22.16
N SER A 110 -7.30 4.77 -22.86
CA SER A 110 -7.13 3.45 -22.24
C SER A 110 -5.85 3.41 -21.38
N LEU A 111 -4.75 3.96 -21.89
CA LEU A 111 -3.48 4.01 -21.19
C LEU A 111 -3.57 4.82 -19.89
N ILE A 112 -4.14 6.02 -19.92
CA ILE A 112 -4.24 6.85 -18.70
C ILE A 112 -5.14 6.22 -17.65
N GLN A 113 -6.19 5.49 -18.05
CA GLN A 113 -7.03 4.73 -17.13
C GLN A 113 -6.26 3.56 -16.49
N GLN A 114 -5.43 2.87 -17.27
CA GLN A 114 -4.56 1.81 -16.76
C GLN A 114 -3.50 2.33 -15.79
N LEU A 115 -2.87 3.46 -16.11
CA LEU A 115 -1.91 4.13 -15.22
C LEU A 115 -2.60 4.58 -13.92
N ALA A 116 -3.77 5.21 -14.02
CA ALA A 116 -4.55 5.63 -12.85
C ALA A 116 -4.83 4.45 -11.89
N TRP A 117 -5.26 3.31 -12.44
CA TRP A 117 -5.51 2.10 -11.65
C TRP A 117 -4.23 1.55 -11.01
N THR A 118 -3.15 1.50 -11.78
CA THR A 118 -1.84 1.01 -11.31
C THR A 118 -1.37 1.85 -10.12
N HIS A 119 -1.36 3.18 -10.25
CA HIS A 119 -0.96 4.10 -9.20
C HIS A 119 -1.86 4.05 -7.96
N LEU A 120 -3.17 3.88 -8.15
CA LEU A 120 -4.10 3.70 -7.05
C LEU A 120 -3.86 2.39 -6.29
N SER A 121 -3.49 1.31 -6.99
CA SER A 121 -3.07 0.04 -6.37
C SER A 121 -1.71 0.14 -5.68
N GLU A 122 -0.76 0.91 -6.22
CA GLU A 122 0.52 1.20 -5.57
C GLU A 122 0.33 1.95 -4.25
N ILE A 123 -0.51 3.00 -4.25
CA ILE A 123 -0.86 3.75 -3.04
C ILE A 123 -1.48 2.84 -1.99
N GLN A 124 -2.42 1.96 -2.39
CA GLN A 124 -2.96 0.96 -1.48
C GLN A 124 -1.85 0.09 -0.87
N SER A 125 -0.87 -0.33 -1.68
CA SER A 125 0.22 -1.19 -1.23
C SER A 125 1.12 -0.48 -0.21
N PHE A 126 1.52 0.76 -0.47
CA PHE A 126 2.32 1.57 0.47
C PHE A 126 1.58 1.83 1.78
N MET A 127 0.27 2.12 1.72
CA MET A 127 -0.53 2.39 2.92
C MET A 127 -0.91 1.12 3.70
N ASN A 128 -0.74 -0.05 3.10
CA ASN A 128 -0.91 -1.35 3.73
C ASN A 128 0.41 -2.00 4.13
N GLU A 129 1.49 -1.23 4.24
CA GLU A 129 2.80 -1.74 4.64
C GLU A 129 2.81 -2.25 6.09
N LYS A 130 3.62 -3.28 6.35
CA LYS A 130 3.66 -4.02 7.61
C LYS A 130 5.01 -3.92 8.30
N MET A 131 4.97 -3.84 9.62
CA MET A 131 6.10 -4.03 10.53
C MET A 131 5.72 -5.12 11.53
N ASP A 132 6.58 -6.12 11.71
CA ASP A 132 6.35 -7.24 12.63
C ASP A 132 4.97 -7.92 12.43
N GLY A 133 4.54 -8.05 11.17
CA GLY A 133 3.26 -8.66 10.79
C GLY A 133 2.03 -7.76 10.95
N ASN A 134 2.18 -6.58 11.57
CA ASN A 134 1.13 -5.61 11.85
C ASN A 134 1.13 -4.47 10.84
N TYR A 135 -0.05 -4.00 10.45
CA TYR A 135 -0.19 -2.81 9.61
C TYR A 135 0.27 -1.57 10.37
N ILE A 136 1.09 -0.75 9.72
CA ILE A 136 1.72 0.41 10.35
C ILE A 136 0.72 1.58 10.46
N PHE A 137 -0.14 1.74 9.45
CA PHE A 137 -1.12 2.83 9.33
C PHE A 137 -2.51 2.51 9.88
N SER A 138 -2.73 1.34 10.50
CA SER A 138 -4.05 0.89 10.95
C SER A 138 -4.48 1.44 12.32
N GLY A 139 -3.68 2.32 12.92
CA GLY A 139 -3.89 2.79 14.29
C GLY A 139 -3.96 1.62 15.28
N GLY A 140 -5.01 1.59 16.10
CA GLY A 140 -5.23 0.53 17.10
C GLY A 140 -5.68 -0.83 16.55
N LYS A 141 -6.12 -0.92 15.28
CA LYS A 141 -6.57 -2.17 14.65
C LYS A 141 -5.45 -2.79 13.81
N THR A 142 -4.38 -3.22 14.46
CA THR A 142 -3.11 -3.64 13.82
C THR A 142 -3.22 -4.77 12.80
N ASN A 143 -4.28 -5.59 12.86
CA ASN A 143 -4.51 -6.73 11.97
C ASN A 143 -5.51 -6.45 10.85
N THR A 144 -5.99 -5.22 10.69
CA THR A 144 -6.93 -4.86 9.62
C THR A 144 -6.22 -3.95 8.62
N LYS A 145 -6.34 -4.26 7.32
CA LYS A 145 -5.81 -3.40 6.26
C LYS A 145 -6.37 -1.97 6.42
N PRO A 146 -5.50 -0.95 6.49
CA PRO A 146 -5.91 0.46 6.51
C PRO A 146 -6.72 0.87 5.29
N ILE A 147 -6.28 0.43 4.10
CA ILE A 147 -6.92 0.75 2.82
C ILE A 147 -7.26 -0.55 2.11
N ASP A 148 -8.49 -0.70 1.67
CA ASP A 148 -8.90 -1.84 0.85
C ASP A 148 -9.81 -1.32 -0.26
N LEU A 149 -9.31 -1.41 -1.48
CA LEU A 149 -10.05 -1.09 -2.68
C LEU A 149 -11.08 -2.20 -2.87
N SER A 150 -12.35 -1.83 -3.05
CA SER A 150 -13.44 -2.79 -3.22
C SER A 150 -13.38 -3.57 -4.54
N TRP A 151 -12.42 -3.26 -5.41
CA TRP A 151 -12.23 -3.84 -6.74
C TRP A 151 -10.83 -4.43 -6.86
N GLY A 152 -10.70 -5.55 -7.56
CA GLY A 152 -9.44 -6.23 -7.82
C GLY A 152 -8.83 -5.90 -9.17
N SER A 153 -9.57 -5.25 -10.07
CA SER A 153 -9.10 -4.90 -11.41
C SER A 153 -9.67 -3.59 -11.95
N LEU A 154 -8.98 -3.02 -12.95
CA LEU A 154 -9.47 -1.88 -13.71
C LEU A 154 -10.85 -2.17 -14.33
N SER A 155 -11.09 -3.39 -14.81
CA SER A 155 -12.36 -3.76 -15.45
C SER A 155 -13.53 -3.71 -14.46
N GLU A 156 -13.35 -4.23 -13.24
CA GLU A 156 -14.37 -4.17 -12.18
C GLU A 156 -14.63 -2.74 -11.71
N PHE A 157 -13.55 -1.96 -11.57
CA PHE A 157 -13.64 -0.55 -11.22
C PHE A 157 -14.40 0.24 -12.30
N GLN A 158 -14.04 0.05 -13.57
CA GLN A 158 -14.72 0.64 -14.71
C GLN A 158 -16.17 0.18 -14.79
N ALA A 159 -16.50 -1.09 -14.54
CA ALA A 159 -17.89 -1.54 -14.53
C ALA A 159 -18.75 -0.78 -13.50
N THR A 160 -18.16 -0.41 -12.36
CA THR A 160 -18.84 0.37 -11.31
C THR A 160 -18.97 1.85 -11.65
N TYR A 161 -17.95 2.43 -12.30
CA TYR A 161 -17.83 3.88 -12.53
C TYR A 161 -17.87 4.32 -14.00
N LYS A 162 -18.15 3.41 -14.94
CA LYS A 162 -18.33 3.72 -16.36
C LYS A 162 -19.29 4.90 -16.45
N GLN A 163 -18.76 6.08 -16.77
CA GLN A 163 -19.60 7.24 -17.01
C GLN A 163 -20.45 6.93 -18.26
N PRO A 164 -21.75 7.17 -18.24
CA PRO A 164 -22.65 6.87 -19.35
C PRO A 164 -22.42 7.76 -20.59
N THR A 165 -21.29 8.45 -20.73
CA THR A 165 -21.15 9.48 -21.78
C THR A 165 -19.69 9.74 -22.13
N VAL A 166 -19.16 8.94 -23.04
CA VAL A 166 -18.51 9.56 -24.20
C VAL A 166 -19.50 9.28 -25.32
N SER A 167 -20.25 10.29 -25.76
CA SER A 167 -20.93 10.19 -27.06
C SER A 167 -19.84 9.82 -28.05
N ALA A 168 -19.80 8.56 -28.49
CA ALA A 168 -18.84 8.15 -29.48
C ALA A 168 -19.00 9.10 -30.66
N ASN A 169 -17.90 9.69 -31.13
CA ASN A 169 -17.93 10.39 -32.40
C ASN A 169 -18.11 9.33 -33.49
N THR A 170 -19.35 8.91 -33.71
CA THR A 170 -19.70 7.82 -34.64
C THR A 170 -19.50 8.23 -36.09
N GLY A 171 -19.22 9.51 -36.35
CA GLY A 171 -19.31 10.11 -37.66
C GLY A 171 -20.70 9.87 -38.24
N VAL A 172 -20.72 9.30 -39.43
CA VAL A 172 -21.94 8.84 -40.11
C VAL A 172 -22.34 7.47 -39.58
N LEU A 173 -23.58 7.31 -39.12
CA LEU A 173 -24.15 5.98 -38.90
C LEU A 173 -24.92 5.50 -40.14
N THR A 174 -24.73 4.22 -40.47
CA THR A 174 -25.51 3.50 -41.48
C THR A 174 -26.29 2.38 -40.79
N PHE A 175 -27.57 2.26 -41.12
CA PHE A 175 -28.47 1.24 -40.57
C PHE A 175 -28.84 0.22 -41.65
N ASP A 176 -28.66 -1.06 -41.36
CA ASP A 176 -29.09 -2.17 -42.21
C ASP A 176 -30.13 -3.00 -41.47
N THR A 177 -31.40 -2.85 -41.86
CA THR A 177 -32.56 -3.54 -41.29
C THR A 177 -32.65 -5.02 -41.70
N VAL A 178 -31.90 -5.47 -42.70
CA VAL A 178 -31.85 -6.89 -43.09
C VAL A 178 -30.81 -7.62 -42.25
N ALA A 179 -29.64 -7.02 -42.09
CA ALA A 179 -28.57 -7.55 -41.25
C ALA A 179 -28.74 -7.22 -39.76
N GLU A 180 -29.68 -6.33 -39.41
CA GLU A 180 -29.87 -5.74 -38.08
C GLU A 180 -28.56 -5.15 -37.54
N THR A 181 -27.85 -4.41 -38.40
CA THR A 181 -26.55 -3.81 -38.06
C THR A 181 -26.58 -2.30 -38.06
N ILE A 182 -25.76 -1.73 -37.18
CA ILE A 182 -25.46 -0.30 -37.09
C ILE A 182 -23.97 -0.14 -37.32
N THR A 183 -23.60 0.50 -38.41
CA THR A 183 -22.20 0.72 -38.80
C THR A 183 -21.81 2.17 -38.56
N SER A 184 -20.71 2.41 -37.85
CA SER A 184 -20.12 3.73 -37.67
C SER A 184 -19.08 4.06 -38.73
N GLY A 185 -19.08 5.29 -39.21
CA GLY A 185 -18.07 5.82 -40.15
C GLY A 185 -16.71 6.08 -39.51
N VAL A 186 -16.60 6.01 -38.19
CA VAL A 186 -15.35 6.15 -37.43
C VAL A 186 -15.01 4.80 -36.80
N ALA A 187 -13.85 4.23 -37.14
CA ALA A 187 -13.43 2.96 -36.57
C ALA A 187 -13.24 3.07 -35.06
N GLY A 188 -13.62 2.03 -34.31
CA GLY A 188 -13.51 2.04 -32.85
C GLY A 188 -14.60 2.82 -32.12
N SER A 189 -15.62 3.35 -32.80
CA SER A 189 -16.71 4.12 -32.17
C SER A 189 -17.48 3.32 -31.13
N PHE A 190 -17.51 2.00 -31.25
CA PHE A 190 -18.17 1.12 -30.30
C PHE A 190 -17.23 0.52 -29.26
N SER A 191 -16.00 1.03 -29.17
CA SER A 191 -15.05 0.62 -28.13
C SER A 191 -15.64 0.92 -26.75
N GLY A 192 -15.88 -0.14 -25.97
CA GLY A 192 -16.43 -0.03 -24.60
C GLY A 192 -17.84 -0.58 -24.43
N TYR A 193 -18.52 -0.93 -25.52
CA TYR A 193 -19.74 -1.75 -25.49
C TYR A 193 -19.39 -3.25 -25.58
N ALA A 194 -20.31 -4.10 -25.14
CA ALA A 194 -20.25 -5.54 -25.26
C ALA A 194 -21.61 -6.13 -25.67
N ALA A 195 -21.60 -7.39 -26.13
CA ALA A 195 -22.84 -8.15 -26.31
C ALA A 195 -23.62 -8.23 -24.99
N GLY A 196 -24.92 -7.92 -25.06
CA GLY A 196 -25.81 -7.81 -23.91
C GLY A 196 -26.03 -6.38 -23.43
N ASP A 197 -25.18 -5.42 -23.80
CA ASP A 197 -25.38 -4.02 -23.42
C ASP A 197 -26.60 -3.43 -24.14
N THR A 198 -27.34 -2.58 -23.44
CA THR A 198 -28.41 -1.78 -24.01
C THR A 198 -27.92 -0.40 -24.38
N ILE A 199 -28.20 0.04 -25.61
CA ILE A 199 -27.88 1.36 -26.13
C ILE A 199 -29.16 2.10 -26.50
N THR A 200 -29.18 3.42 -26.32
CA THR A 200 -30.20 4.32 -26.85
C THR A 200 -29.59 5.15 -27.95
N ILE A 201 -30.22 5.11 -29.11
CA ILE A 201 -29.88 5.92 -30.28
C ILE A 201 -30.83 7.10 -30.33
N THR A 202 -30.26 8.30 -30.43
CA THR A 202 -31.01 9.55 -30.60
C THR A 202 -30.37 10.42 -31.67
N GLY A 203 -31.18 11.21 -32.38
CA GLY A 203 -30.69 12.12 -33.42
C GLY A 203 -30.72 11.53 -34.84
N THR A 204 -31.41 10.41 -35.06
CA THR A 204 -31.74 9.90 -36.39
C THR A 204 -33.20 10.25 -36.77
N PRO A 205 -33.55 10.22 -38.06
CA PRO A 205 -34.93 10.46 -38.49
C PRO A 205 -35.94 9.39 -38.04
N THR A 206 -35.57 8.10 -38.05
CA THR A 206 -36.50 6.99 -37.80
C THR A 206 -35.98 5.92 -36.84
N ASN A 207 -34.67 5.66 -36.79
CA ASN A 207 -34.11 4.61 -35.93
C ASN A 207 -33.80 5.07 -34.49
N ASN A 208 -34.48 6.10 -33.98
CA ASN A 208 -34.34 6.51 -32.58
C ASN A 208 -35.01 5.48 -31.68
N GLY A 209 -34.27 4.89 -30.75
CA GLY A 209 -34.80 3.83 -29.90
C GLY A 209 -33.74 3.20 -29.01
N THR A 210 -34.19 2.30 -28.15
CA THR A 210 -33.31 1.49 -27.31
C THR A 210 -33.11 0.12 -27.97
N TYR A 211 -31.85 -0.27 -28.12
CA TYR A 211 -31.45 -1.52 -28.74
C TYR A 211 -30.53 -2.32 -27.84
N THR A 212 -30.66 -3.65 -27.87
CA THR A 212 -29.73 -4.55 -27.17
C THR A 212 -28.69 -5.07 -28.14
N ILE A 213 -27.41 -4.94 -27.81
CA ILE A 213 -26.29 -5.38 -28.64
C ILE A 213 -26.24 -6.92 -28.62
N ALA A 214 -26.39 -7.55 -29.77
CA ALA A 214 -26.19 -8.98 -29.97
C ALA A 214 -24.70 -9.33 -30.08
N SER A 215 -23.95 -8.52 -30.85
CA SER A 215 -22.52 -8.71 -31.07
C SER A 215 -21.88 -7.43 -31.59
N ILE A 216 -20.55 -7.38 -31.50
CA ILE A 216 -19.70 -6.29 -32.00
C ILE A 216 -18.61 -6.93 -32.85
N ASP A 217 -18.31 -6.31 -33.99
CA ASP A 217 -17.23 -6.77 -34.87
C ASP A 217 -15.83 -6.53 -34.25
N SER A 218 -14.82 -7.18 -34.80
CA SER A 218 -13.44 -7.08 -34.29
C SER A 218 -12.82 -5.68 -34.41
N THR A 219 -13.40 -4.80 -35.24
CA THR A 219 -12.93 -3.42 -35.40
C THR A 219 -13.68 -2.41 -34.53
N ASN A 220 -14.68 -2.86 -33.76
CA ASN A 220 -15.56 -2.02 -32.95
C ASN A 220 -16.23 -0.89 -33.77
N SER A 221 -16.61 -1.20 -35.00
CA SER A 221 -17.22 -0.29 -35.97
C SER A 221 -18.61 -0.74 -36.43
N VAL A 222 -19.02 -1.97 -36.10
CA VAL A 222 -20.32 -2.54 -36.44
C VAL A 222 -20.93 -3.19 -35.21
N LEU A 223 -22.13 -2.74 -34.84
CA LEU A 223 -22.99 -3.42 -33.87
C LEU A 223 -24.02 -4.26 -34.62
N THR A 224 -24.27 -5.48 -34.14
CA THR A 224 -25.49 -6.22 -34.48
C THR A 224 -26.46 -6.09 -33.30
N VAL A 225 -27.73 -5.79 -33.55
CA VAL A 225 -28.73 -5.63 -32.48
C VAL A 225 -29.71 -6.81 -32.44
N THR A 226 -30.18 -7.16 -31.25
CA THR A 226 -31.17 -8.24 -31.04
C THR A 226 -32.60 -7.72 -31.24
N THR A 227 -32.81 -6.45 -30.92
CA THR A 227 -34.05 -5.71 -31.14
C THR A 227 -34.12 -5.23 -32.59
N PRO A 228 -35.18 -5.54 -33.34
CA PRO A 228 -35.30 -5.11 -34.73
C PRO A 228 -35.22 -3.59 -34.86
N LEU A 229 -34.49 -3.12 -35.87
CA LEU A 229 -34.46 -1.71 -36.27
C LEU A 229 -35.85 -1.26 -36.73
N LEU A 230 -36.14 0.05 -36.62
CA LEU A 230 -37.48 0.61 -36.80
C LEU A 230 -37.98 0.70 -38.26
N GLY A 231 -37.34 -0.04 -39.18
CA GLY A 231 -37.95 -0.45 -40.44
C GLY A 231 -37.54 0.32 -41.70
N VAL A 232 -36.51 1.17 -41.66
CA VAL A 232 -35.89 1.73 -42.88
C VAL A 232 -34.36 1.77 -42.79
N ASN A 233 -33.68 1.41 -43.88
CA ASN A 233 -32.25 1.64 -44.03
C ASN A 233 -32.03 3.15 -44.19
N GLU A 234 -31.31 3.77 -43.25
CA GLU A 234 -31.03 5.20 -43.27
C GLU A 234 -29.62 5.49 -43.81
N ALA A 235 -29.55 6.46 -44.73
CA ALA A 235 -28.33 7.12 -45.21
C ALA A 235 -28.02 8.36 -44.33
N PRO A 236 -26.78 8.90 -44.36
CA PRO A 236 -26.04 9.41 -43.20
C PRO A 236 -26.77 10.34 -42.21
N ALA A 237 -26.96 9.88 -40.97
CA ALA A 237 -27.25 10.78 -39.85
C ALA A 237 -25.94 11.24 -39.21
N THR A 238 -25.69 12.54 -39.19
CA THR A 238 -24.58 13.18 -38.49
C THR A 238 -25.06 13.72 -37.14
N GLY A 239 -24.21 13.65 -36.10
CA GLY A 239 -24.59 14.09 -34.75
C GLY A 239 -25.46 13.09 -33.97
N VAL A 240 -25.50 11.82 -34.40
CA VAL A 240 -26.18 10.76 -33.68
C VAL A 240 -25.50 10.53 -32.34
N THR A 241 -26.29 10.46 -31.28
CA THR A 241 -25.81 10.19 -29.93
C THR A 241 -26.23 8.78 -29.53
N ILE A 242 -25.25 7.97 -29.18
CA ILE A 242 -25.43 6.61 -28.65
C ILE A 242 -25.11 6.65 -27.16
N GLN A 243 -26.06 6.26 -26.34
CA GLN A 243 -25.94 6.26 -24.89
C GLN A 243 -26.21 4.88 -24.31
N PRO A 244 -25.40 4.36 -23.39
CA PRO A 244 -25.76 3.16 -22.65
C PRO A 244 -27.02 3.39 -21.82
N GLN A 245 -27.93 2.42 -21.80
CA GLN A 245 -29.03 2.36 -20.83
C GLN A 245 -28.59 1.52 -19.63
N ARG A 246 -28.98 1.98 -18.44
CA ARG A 246 -28.76 1.29 -17.17
C ARG A 246 -29.68 0.08 -17.03
#